data_AF-A0A6J1GFX5-F1
#
_entry.id   AF-A0A6J1GFX5-F1
#
_cell.length_a   1.000
_cell.length_b   1.000
_cell.length_c   1.000
_cell.angle_alpha   90.00
_cell.angle_beta   90.00
_cell.angle_gamma   90.00
#
_symmetry.space_group_name_H-M   'P 1'
#
loop_
_entity.id
_entity.type
_entity.pdbx_description
1 polymer ?
#
loop_
_entity_poly.entity_id
_entity_poly.type
_entity_poly.pdbx_seq_one_letter_code
_entity_poly.pdbx_strand_id
1 'polypeptide(L)'
;MPVAIASAAAPNFRYFKTLNLNTRFSSSLCAIARDKKDMVTTVSSSSGNAGAYTTIKEIVRFEKEIKKSKFIAIAGPVTNEQTAFSFLSQVREPRATHNCWAYQVGDQFRSNDDGEPSGTAGKPIHSAIVSSGIDRVMVVVIRYFGGIKLGTGGLVRAYGGVASECLKSAQTCVVKSKVPMGVEVPFNLLGALYHQLQSFHVEDIKQDYDCGKDGITMVTFKVDFDHVEKLEDAIKSHCSRELIFYKQ
;
A
#
# COMPACT_ATOMS: atom_id res chain seq x y z
N MET A 1 -11.10 -37.54 37.25
CA MET A 1 -10.49 -36.20 37.10
C MET A 1 -10.93 -35.62 35.76
N PRO A 2 -11.94 -34.73 35.73
CA PRO A 2 -12.29 -34.01 34.51
C PRO A 2 -11.35 -32.79 34.36
N VAL A 3 -10.84 -32.55 33.16
CA VAL A 3 -10.03 -31.36 32.85
C VAL A 3 -10.89 -30.40 32.01
N ALA A 4 -10.91 -29.15 32.46
CA ALA A 4 -11.80 -28.08 32.08
C ALA A 4 -11.67 -27.65 30.61
N ILE A 5 -12.81 -27.32 30.00
CA ILE A 5 -12.91 -26.61 28.73
C ILE A 5 -12.80 -25.12 29.04
N ALA A 6 -11.74 -24.48 28.53
CA ALA A 6 -11.55 -23.04 28.61
C ALA A 6 -12.50 -22.33 27.64
N SER A 7 -13.41 -21.54 28.21
CA SER A 7 -14.24 -20.57 27.50
C SER A 7 -13.35 -19.43 26.98
N ALA A 8 -13.27 -19.26 25.66
CA ALA A 8 -12.60 -18.14 25.02
C ALA A 8 -13.67 -17.16 24.47
N ALA A 9 -13.50 -15.90 24.85
CA ALA A 9 -14.47 -14.82 24.77
C ALA A 9 -14.89 -14.43 23.35
N ALA A 10 -16.15 -13.98 23.24
CA ALA A 10 -16.74 -13.40 22.04
C ALA A 10 -16.02 -12.11 21.60
N PRO A 11 -15.70 -11.94 20.30
CA PRO A 11 -15.25 -10.65 19.78
C PRO A 11 -16.44 -9.70 19.64
N ASN A 12 -16.40 -8.61 20.40
CA ASN A 12 -17.29 -7.46 20.23
C ASN A 12 -17.11 -6.83 18.83
N PHE A 13 -18.06 -7.03 17.93
CA PHE A 13 -18.14 -6.26 16.68
C PHE A 13 -19.26 -5.22 16.78
N ARG A 14 -18.89 -4.02 17.25
CA ARG A 14 -19.72 -2.82 17.15
C ARG A 14 -19.46 -2.12 15.81
N TYR A 15 -20.54 -1.68 15.17
CA TYR A 15 -20.64 -0.73 14.06
C TYR A 15 -20.40 -1.25 12.63
N PHE A 16 -21.46 -1.82 12.04
CA PHE A 16 -21.78 -1.56 10.64
C PHE A 16 -22.67 -0.31 10.59
N LYS A 17 -22.19 0.76 9.94
CA LYS A 17 -22.91 2.03 9.82
C LYS A 17 -23.67 2.05 8.50
N THR A 18 -24.98 2.18 8.55
CA THR A 18 -25.82 2.51 7.38
C THR A 18 -25.50 3.94 6.92
N LEU A 19 -24.87 4.10 5.76
CA LEU A 19 -24.71 5.41 5.13
C LEU A 19 -25.84 5.61 4.11
N ASN A 20 -26.90 6.29 4.56
CA ASN A 20 -27.91 6.88 3.69
C ASN A 20 -27.53 8.35 3.48
N LEU A 21 -27.11 8.73 2.26
CA LEU A 21 -26.85 10.13 1.91
C LEU A 21 -28.05 10.70 1.14
N ASN A 22 -28.85 11.51 1.84
CA ASN A 22 -29.73 12.50 1.23
C ASN A 22 -29.93 13.64 2.23
N THR A 23 -29.37 14.83 1.95
CA THR A 23 -30.05 16.14 2.03
C THR A 23 -29.08 17.31 1.83
N ARG A 24 -29.67 18.40 1.32
CA ARG A 24 -29.09 19.60 0.71
C ARG A 24 -28.69 20.68 1.73
N PHE A 25 -27.71 21.49 1.32
CA PHE A 25 -27.53 22.94 1.52
C PHE A 25 -28.13 23.65 2.76
N SER A 26 -27.29 24.38 3.50
CA SER A 26 -27.44 25.84 3.66
C SER A 26 -26.20 26.50 4.32
N SER A 27 -25.91 27.70 3.83
CA SER A 27 -24.91 28.69 4.22
C SER A 27 -25.10 29.31 5.62
N SER A 28 -24.01 29.75 6.26
CA SER A 28 -23.82 31.16 6.68
C SER A 28 -22.48 31.41 7.40
N LEU A 29 -21.98 32.64 7.18
CA LEU A 29 -20.77 33.28 7.66
C LEU A 29 -20.73 33.46 9.20
N CYS A 30 -19.53 33.49 9.81
CA CYS A 30 -18.98 34.70 10.46
C CYS A 30 -17.59 34.50 11.10
N ALA A 31 -16.76 35.54 10.93
CA ALA A 31 -15.80 36.14 11.87
C ALA A 31 -14.41 35.52 12.18
N ILE A 32 -13.48 36.47 12.15
CA ILE A 32 -12.01 36.47 12.31
C ILE A 32 -11.61 36.56 13.78
N ALA A 33 -10.53 35.88 14.19
CA ALA A 33 -9.60 36.36 15.23
C ALA A 33 -8.22 35.68 15.14
N ARG A 34 -7.16 36.46 15.40
CA ARG A 34 -5.73 36.15 15.24
C ARG A 34 -5.09 35.54 16.50
N ASP A 35 -3.91 34.96 16.27
CA ASP A 35 -2.72 34.79 17.13
C ASP A 35 -2.66 33.62 18.14
N LYS A 36 -1.86 32.59 17.80
CA LYS A 36 -0.56 32.31 18.44
C LYS A 36 0.16 31.12 17.76
N LYS A 37 1.48 31.23 17.69
CA LYS A 37 2.45 30.21 17.26
C LYS A 37 2.27 28.94 18.07
N ASP A 38 1.85 27.86 17.42
CA ASP A 38 1.96 26.51 17.95
C ASP A 38 2.44 25.55 16.86
N MET A 39 3.28 24.63 17.33
CA MET A 39 4.02 23.62 16.59
C MET A 39 3.05 22.69 15.85
N VAL A 40 2.95 22.83 14.53
CA VAL A 40 2.12 21.97 13.68
C VAL A 40 2.84 20.64 13.46
N THR A 41 2.67 19.72 14.41
CA THR A 41 2.77 18.29 14.13
C THR A 41 1.45 17.88 13.46
N THR A 42 1.33 18.07 12.15
CA THR A 42 0.22 17.47 11.41
C THR A 42 0.45 15.96 11.40
N VAL A 43 -0.15 15.27 12.37
CA VAL A 43 -0.44 13.85 12.25
C VAL A 43 -1.54 13.75 11.20
N SER A 44 -1.14 13.79 9.93
CA SER A 44 -2.02 13.44 8.82
C SER A 44 -2.33 11.96 8.94
N SER A 45 -3.50 11.69 9.50
CA SER A 45 -4.17 10.39 9.49
C SER A 45 -4.06 9.77 8.10
N SER A 46 -3.28 8.70 8.02
CA SER A 46 -2.96 7.95 6.82
C SER A 46 -4.18 7.23 6.29
N SER A 47 -4.97 7.90 5.45
CA SER A 47 -5.85 7.23 4.50
C SER A 47 -4.99 6.70 3.36
N GLY A 48 -4.44 5.50 3.56
CA GLY A 48 -3.66 4.81 2.54
C GLY A 48 -4.47 4.74 1.25
N ASN A 49 -3.91 5.28 0.17
CA ASN A 49 -4.56 5.37 -1.12
C ASN A 49 -5.01 3.96 -1.58
N ALA A 50 -6.32 3.72 -1.56
CA ALA A 50 -6.95 2.41 -1.79
C ALA A 50 -7.08 2.09 -3.30
N GLY A 51 -6.11 2.52 -4.09
CA GLY A 51 -6.04 2.26 -5.54
C GLY A 51 -5.23 1.01 -5.86
N ALA A 52 -5.28 0.59 -7.13
CA ALA A 52 -4.31 -0.35 -7.67
C ALA A 52 -2.95 0.35 -7.87
N TYR A 53 -1.86 -0.34 -7.58
CA TYR A 53 -0.50 0.16 -7.77
C TYR A 53 0.40 -0.91 -8.37
N THR A 54 1.45 -0.51 -9.07
CA THR A 54 2.46 -1.43 -9.59
C THR A 54 3.64 -1.49 -8.63
N THR A 55 4.09 -2.68 -8.27
CA THR A 55 5.30 -2.88 -7.46
C THR A 55 6.22 -3.92 -8.09
N ILE A 56 7.39 -4.17 -7.48
CA ILE A 56 8.32 -5.21 -7.92
C ILE A 56 8.11 -6.49 -7.12
N LYS A 57 8.27 -7.66 -7.76
CA LYS A 57 8.02 -8.95 -7.12
C LYS A 57 9.15 -9.39 -6.20
N GLU A 58 10.38 -9.09 -6.58
CA GLU A 58 11.58 -9.63 -5.97
C GLU A 58 12.69 -8.57 -5.90
N ILE A 59 13.74 -8.88 -5.15
CA ILE A 59 14.91 -8.01 -5.04
C ILE A 59 15.67 -8.08 -6.37
N VAL A 60 15.91 -6.93 -6.97
CA VAL A 60 16.70 -6.79 -8.20
C VAL A 60 17.99 -6.02 -7.90
N ARG A 61 19.05 -6.37 -8.63
CA ARG A 61 20.36 -5.74 -8.53
C ARG A 61 20.89 -5.35 -9.89
N PHE A 62 21.45 -4.16 -9.99
CA PHE A 62 22.12 -3.66 -11.18
C PHE A 62 23.42 -2.97 -10.81
N GLU A 63 24.49 -3.23 -11.57
CA GLU A 63 25.82 -2.67 -11.33
C GLU A 63 26.34 -1.93 -12.56
N LYS A 64 26.99 -0.79 -12.34
CA LYS A 64 27.67 -0.04 -13.39
C LYS A 64 28.90 0.69 -12.85
N GLU A 65 29.97 0.65 -13.62
CA GLU A 65 31.15 1.49 -13.37
C GLU A 65 31.05 2.81 -14.16
N ILE A 66 31.31 3.94 -13.49
CA ILE A 66 31.32 5.28 -14.07
C ILE A 66 32.55 6.02 -13.57
N LYS A 67 33.47 6.33 -14.49
CA LYS A 67 34.76 7.00 -14.18
C LYS A 67 35.48 6.32 -12.99
N LYS A 68 35.70 5.00 -13.09
CA LYS A 68 36.30 4.14 -12.06
C LYS A 68 35.52 4.01 -10.75
N SER A 69 34.45 4.77 -10.55
CA SER A 69 33.56 4.60 -9.40
C SER A 69 32.55 3.49 -9.71
N LYS A 70 32.42 2.53 -8.79
CA LYS A 70 31.46 1.42 -8.92
C LYS A 70 30.16 1.79 -8.23
N PHE A 71 29.05 1.66 -8.95
CA PHE A 71 27.70 1.89 -8.45
C PHE A 71 26.90 0.60 -8.52
N ILE A 72 26.26 0.23 -7.42
CA ILE A 72 25.44 -0.97 -7.29
C ILE A 72 24.08 -0.54 -6.78
N ALA A 73 23.07 -0.55 -7.64
CA ALA A 73 21.68 -0.36 -7.24
C ALA A 73 21.07 -1.70 -6.83
N ILE A 74 20.33 -1.68 -5.74
CA ILE A 74 19.54 -2.79 -5.24
C ILE A 74 18.15 -2.25 -4.94
N ALA A 75 17.13 -2.79 -5.59
CA ALA A 75 15.74 -2.42 -5.37
C ALA A 75 14.96 -3.59 -4.79
N GLY A 76 14.05 -3.32 -3.83
CA GLY A 76 13.21 -4.34 -3.20
C GLY A 76 11.82 -3.81 -2.84
N PRO A 77 10.80 -4.68 -2.79
CA PRO A 77 9.46 -4.29 -2.39
C PRO A 77 9.40 -3.99 -0.89
N VAL A 78 8.69 -2.92 -0.51
CA VAL A 78 8.53 -2.47 0.89
C VAL A 78 7.10 -1.96 1.10
N THR A 79 6.47 -2.34 2.21
CA THR A 79 5.05 -2.03 2.44
C THR A 79 4.82 -0.81 3.33
N ASN A 80 5.84 -0.43 4.11
CA ASN A 80 5.85 0.71 5.03
C ASN A 80 7.30 1.13 5.36
N GLU A 81 7.44 2.23 6.11
CA GLU A 81 8.73 2.78 6.52
C GLU A 81 9.61 1.76 7.28
N GLN A 82 9.03 0.97 8.18
CA GLN A 82 9.77 -0.02 8.96
C GLN A 82 10.38 -1.10 8.06
N THR A 83 9.63 -1.59 7.07
CA THR A 83 10.15 -2.56 6.09
C THR A 83 11.22 -1.95 5.19
N ALA A 84 11.12 -0.65 4.88
CA ALA A 84 12.17 0.06 4.14
C ALA A 84 13.48 0.12 4.94
N PHE A 85 13.44 0.54 6.22
CA PHE A 85 14.67 0.55 7.03
C PHE A 85 15.23 -0.84 7.33
N SER A 86 14.37 -1.86 7.41
CA SER A 86 14.79 -3.26 7.49
C SER A 86 15.52 -3.68 6.22
N PHE A 87 14.98 -3.36 5.06
CA PHE A 87 15.62 -3.61 3.77
C PHE A 87 16.97 -2.88 3.63
N LEU A 88 17.04 -1.60 4.00
CA LEU A 88 18.29 -0.84 4.03
C LEU A 88 19.35 -1.53 4.87
N SER A 89 18.97 -2.02 6.05
CA SER A 89 19.89 -2.70 6.96
C SER A 89 20.40 -4.03 6.40
N GLN A 90 19.59 -4.72 5.58
CA GLN A 90 19.99 -5.97 4.92
C GLN A 90 20.97 -5.74 3.77
N VAL A 91 20.81 -4.67 2.99
CA VAL A 91 21.56 -4.49 1.74
C VAL A 91 22.71 -3.49 1.84
N ARG A 92 22.72 -2.62 2.87
CA ARG A 92 23.81 -1.65 3.06
C ARG A 92 25.15 -2.37 3.21
N GLU A 93 26.19 -1.74 2.68
CA GLU A 93 27.55 -2.24 2.77
C GLU A 93 28.40 -1.29 3.63
N PRO A 94 28.81 -1.69 4.85
CA PRO A 94 29.58 -0.84 5.76
C PRO A 94 30.91 -0.35 5.19
N ARG A 95 31.52 -1.09 4.25
CA ARG A 95 32.80 -0.70 3.63
C ARG A 95 32.63 0.18 2.38
N ALA A 96 31.40 0.41 1.94
CA ALA A 96 31.15 1.30 0.81
C ALA A 96 31.44 2.76 1.20
N THR A 97 31.71 3.58 0.19
CA THR A 97 31.91 5.02 0.41
C THR A 97 30.59 5.68 0.81
N HIS A 98 29.50 5.32 0.12
CA HIS A 98 28.15 5.81 0.39
C HIS A 98 27.12 4.71 0.08
N ASN A 99 26.05 4.69 0.85
CA ASN A 99 24.84 3.86 0.71
C ASN A 99 23.63 4.78 0.56
N CYS A 100 23.59 5.57 -0.52
CA CYS A 100 22.50 6.51 -0.77
C CYS A 100 21.21 5.75 -1.08
N TRP A 101 20.05 6.28 -0.71
CA TRP A 101 18.79 5.57 -0.89
C TRP A 101 17.59 6.48 -1.08
N ALA A 102 16.53 5.91 -1.62
CA ALA A 102 15.19 6.46 -1.57
C ALA A 102 14.14 5.34 -1.50
N TYR A 103 12.98 5.64 -0.94
CA TYR A 103 11.82 4.77 -1.00
C TYR A 103 10.56 5.58 -1.29
N GLN A 104 9.55 4.90 -1.82
CA GLN A 104 8.19 5.40 -1.99
C GLN A 104 7.19 4.32 -1.56
N VAL A 105 6.21 4.71 -0.74
CA VAL A 105 5.10 3.89 -0.27
C VAL A 105 3.84 4.76 -0.28
N GLY A 106 3.09 4.71 -1.38
CA GLY A 106 1.97 5.62 -1.62
C GLY A 106 2.45 7.07 -1.63
N ASP A 107 1.81 7.91 -0.81
CA ASP A 107 2.16 9.33 -0.66
C ASP A 107 3.40 9.56 0.23
N GLN A 108 3.88 8.51 0.92
CA GLN A 108 5.05 8.61 1.78
C GLN A 108 6.31 8.30 1.00
N PHE A 109 7.24 9.24 0.97
CA PHE A 109 8.55 9.04 0.37
C PHE A 109 9.63 9.71 1.20
N ARG A 110 10.83 9.12 1.18
CA ARG A 110 12.04 9.71 1.76
C ARG A 110 13.24 9.37 0.91
N SER A 111 14.27 10.21 0.99
CA SER A 111 15.55 9.97 0.35
C SER A 111 16.70 10.47 1.22
N ASN A 112 17.89 9.90 1.03
CA ASN A 112 19.09 10.25 1.77
C ASN A 112 20.33 10.15 0.88
N ASP A 113 21.19 11.16 0.96
CA ASP A 113 22.43 11.27 0.20
C ASP A 113 23.62 10.56 0.87
N ASP A 114 23.49 10.08 2.12
CA ASP A 114 24.52 9.35 2.86
C ASP A 114 25.94 9.96 2.80
N GLY A 115 26.04 11.29 2.96
CA GLY A 115 27.31 12.01 2.93
C GLY A 115 27.77 12.47 1.53
N GLU A 116 27.05 12.12 0.46
CA GLU A 116 27.20 12.81 -0.83
C GLU A 116 26.75 14.28 -0.72
N PRO A 117 27.18 15.17 -1.63
CA PRO A 117 26.67 16.53 -1.69
C PRO A 117 25.13 16.55 -1.76
N SER A 118 24.51 17.44 -1.00
CA SER A 118 23.05 17.44 -0.82
C SER A 118 22.29 17.50 -2.14
N GLY A 119 21.32 16.59 -2.29
CA GLY A 119 20.45 16.46 -3.46
C GLY A 119 21.10 15.82 -4.68
N THR A 120 22.32 15.28 -4.56
CA THR A 120 23.03 14.68 -5.70
C THR A 120 22.87 13.17 -5.84
N ALA A 121 22.30 12.50 -4.83
CA ALA A 121 22.10 11.05 -4.83
C ALA A 121 20.65 10.64 -4.52
N GLY A 122 20.18 10.93 -3.30
CA GLY A 122 18.86 10.51 -2.82
C GLY A 122 17.70 11.04 -3.69
N LYS A 123 17.72 12.34 -4.01
CA LYS A 123 16.70 12.95 -4.88
C LYS A 123 16.69 12.32 -6.29
N PRO A 124 17.82 12.17 -7.00
CA PRO A 124 17.86 11.43 -8.27
C PRO A 124 17.35 9.99 -8.20
N ILE A 125 17.64 9.25 -7.13
CA ILE A 125 17.12 7.89 -6.93
C ILE A 125 15.59 7.94 -6.81
N HIS A 126 15.05 8.85 -6.00
CA HIS A 126 13.60 9.03 -5.87
C HIS A 126 12.95 9.43 -7.21
N SER A 127 13.55 10.35 -7.96
CA SER A 127 13.07 10.72 -9.30
C SER A 127 13.02 9.51 -10.24
N ALA A 128 13.96 8.56 -10.14
CA ALA A 128 13.92 7.33 -10.91
C ALA A 128 12.76 6.41 -10.50
N ILE A 129 12.44 6.32 -9.20
CA ILE A 129 11.26 5.60 -8.69
C ILE A 129 9.99 6.21 -9.28
N VAL A 130 9.78 7.52 -9.10
CA VAL A 130 8.60 8.23 -9.62
C VAL A 130 8.46 8.05 -11.13
N SER A 131 9.55 8.20 -11.89
CA SER A 131 9.53 8.07 -13.35
C SER A 131 9.24 6.64 -13.83
N SER A 132 9.50 5.63 -12.99
CA SER A 132 9.22 4.23 -13.32
C SER A 132 7.74 3.85 -13.17
N GLY A 133 6.95 4.64 -12.42
CA GLY A 133 5.57 4.30 -12.09
C GLY A 133 5.42 3.15 -11.09
N ILE A 134 6.52 2.72 -10.46
CA ILE A 134 6.55 1.69 -9.43
C ILE A 134 6.37 2.35 -8.06
N ASP A 135 5.48 1.78 -7.24
CA ASP A 135 5.22 2.16 -5.86
C ASP A 135 5.58 1.01 -4.91
N ARG A 136 5.65 1.32 -3.61
CA ARG A 136 5.98 0.38 -2.54
C ARG A 136 7.33 -0.29 -2.76
N VAL A 137 8.31 0.55 -3.05
CA VAL A 137 9.66 0.12 -3.44
C VAL A 137 10.69 0.96 -2.71
N MET A 138 11.78 0.31 -2.33
CA MET A 138 13.01 0.96 -1.87
C MET A 138 14.12 0.68 -2.86
N VAL A 139 14.94 1.69 -3.12
CA VAL A 139 16.17 1.59 -3.91
C VAL A 139 17.35 2.10 -3.09
N VAL A 140 18.36 1.25 -2.93
CA VAL A 140 19.65 1.58 -2.31
C VAL A 140 20.71 1.55 -3.40
N VAL A 141 21.48 2.62 -3.52
CA VAL A 141 22.63 2.70 -4.43
C VAL A 141 23.90 2.80 -3.62
N ILE A 142 24.66 1.71 -3.66
CA ILE A 142 25.96 1.58 -3.01
C ILE A 142 27.03 2.09 -3.95
N ARG A 143 27.87 3.00 -3.47
CA ARG A 143 28.97 3.58 -4.25
C ARG A 143 30.32 3.26 -3.61
N TYR A 144 31.25 2.83 -4.45
CA TYR A 144 32.69 2.82 -4.16
C TYR A 144 33.39 3.89 -4.98
N PHE A 145 34.06 4.82 -4.31
CA PHE A 145 34.78 5.90 -4.97
C PHE A 145 36.02 5.38 -5.72
N GLY A 146 36.11 5.75 -7.00
CA GLY A 146 37.18 5.30 -7.90
C GLY A 146 38.38 6.24 -8.06
N GLY A 147 38.53 7.24 -7.20
CA GLY A 147 39.60 8.25 -7.31
C GLY A 147 39.31 9.43 -8.26
N ILE A 148 38.26 9.35 -9.09
CA ILE A 148 37.88 10.42 -10.03
C ILE A 148 36.58 11.07 -9.58
N LYS A 149 36.61 12.39 -9.34
CA LYS A 149 35.40 13.17 -8.99
C LYS A 149 34.47 13.29 -10.20
N LEU A 150 33.18 13.06 -9.98
CA LEU A 150 32.14 13.15 -11.02
C LEU A 150 31.59 14.57 -11.18
N GLY A 151 31.70 15.41 -10.15
CA GLY A 151 31.01 16.70 -10.06
C GLY A 151 29.50 16.54 -9.82
N THR A 152 28.81 17.61 -9.42
CA THR A 152 27.39 17.61 -9.04
C THR A 152 26.50 16.99 -10.12
N GLY A 153 26.59 17.47 -11.37
CA GLY A 153 25.80 16.94 -12.48
C GLY A 153 26.21 15.53 -12.93
N GLY A 154 27.43 15.08 -12.60
CA GLY A 154 27.87 13.71 -12.84
C GLY A 154 27.27 12.74 -11.83
N LEU A 155 27.22 13.12 -10.54
CA LEU A 155 26.59 12.33 -9.48
C LEU A 155 25.10 12.16 -9.71
N VAL A 156 24.40 13.26 -10.01
CA VAL A 156 22.95 13.23 -10.30
C VAL A 156 22.62 12.23 -11.40
N ARG A 157 23.38 12.26 -12.51
CA ARG A 157 23.18 11.33 -13.63
C ARG A 157 23.58 9.89 -13.30
N ALA A 158 24.63 9.70 -12.50
CA ALA A 158 25.07 8.37 -12.08
C ALA A 158 24.03 7.70 -11.18
N TYR A 159 23.61 8.35 -10.09
CA TYR A 159 22.66 7.79 -9.14
C TYR A 159 21.28 7.55 -9.77
N GLY A 160 20.72 8.56 -10.43
CA GLY A 160 19.42 8.42 -11.11
C GLY A 160 19.46 7.39 -12.24
N GLY A 161 20.56 7.37 -13.02
CA GLY A 161 20.72 6.44 -14.14
C GLY A 161 20.81 4.98 -13.69
N VAL A 162 21.65 4.67 -12.69
CA VAL A 162 21.82 3.30 -12.19
C VAL A 162 20.54 2.82 -11.48
N ALA A 163 19.86 3.69 -10.73
CA ALA A 163 18.55 3.38 -10.15
C ALA A 163 17.49 3.09 -11.23
N SER A 164 17.44 3.89 -12.29
CA SER A 164 16.49 3.70 -13.40
C SER A 164 16.72 2.36 -14.12
N GLU A 165 17.97 2.02 -14.44
CA GLU A 165 18.29 0.73 -15.07
C GLU A 165 17.97 -0.46 -14.15
N CYS A 166 18.20 -0.32 -12.85
CA CYS A 166 17.80 -1.32 -11.86
C CYS A 166 16.28 -1.55 -11.86
N LEU A 167 15.48 -0.49 -11.86
CA LEU A 167 14.01 -0.61 -11.87
C LEU A 167 13.47 -1.14 -13.20
N LYS A 168 14.09 -0.78 -14.34
CA LYS A 168 13.71 -1.32 -15.67
C LYS A 168 13.92 -2.83 -15.79
N SER A 169 14.92 -3.37 -15.09
CA SER A 169 15.20 -4.82 -15.09
C SER A 169 14.35 -5.61 -14.10
N ALA A 170 13.54 -4.94 -13.28
CA ALA A 170 12.72 -5.59 -12.27
C ALA A 170 11.47 -6.25 -12.88
N GLN A 171 11.13 -7.46 -12.42
CA GLN A 171 9.82 -8.04 -12.71
C GLN A 171 8.75 -7.34 -11.88
N THR A 172 7.77 -6.72 -12.55
CA THR A 172 6.69 -5.99 -11.89
C THR A 172 5.41 -6.81 -11.74
N CYS A 173 4.57 -6.41 -10.79
CA CYS A 173 3.20 -6.88 -10.64
C CYS A 173 2.28 -5.73 -10.26
N VAL A 174 1.00 -5.84 -10.68
CA VAL A 174 -0.05 -4.93 -10.25
C VAL A 174 -0.70 -5.51 -9.00
N VAL A 175 -0.74 -4.72 -7.93
CA VAL A 175 -1.44 -5.03 -6.69
C VAL A 175 -2.73 -4.23 -6.66
N LYS A 176 -3.86 -4.92 -6.57
CA LYS A 176 -5.17 -4.30 -6.43
C LYS A 176 -5.56 -4.23 -4.96
N SER A 177 -6.09 -3.09 -4.53
CA SER A 177 -6.63 -2.95 -3.19
C SER A 177 -7.89 -3.82 -3.07
N LYS A 178 -7.98 -4.57 -1.97
CA LYS A 178 -9.15 -5.40 -1.66
C LYS A 178 -10.06 -4.67 -0.70
N VAL A 179 -11.34 -4.64 -1.03
CA VAL A 179 -12.40 -4.02 -0.23
C VAL A 179 -13.08 -5.12 0.57
N PRO A 180 -13.11 -5.02 1.91
CA PRO A 180 -13.95 -5.88 2.72
C PRO A 180 -15.42 -5.52 2.51
N MET A 181 -16.22 -6.54 2.24
CA MET A 181 -17.66 -6.47 2.04
C MET A 181 -18.38 -7.44 2.97
N GLY A 182 -19.61 -7.12 3.33
CA GLY A 182 -20.56 -7.98 4.01
C GLY A 182 -21.89 -8.01 3.27
N VAL A 183 -22.57 -9.15 3.28
CA VAL A 183 -23.92 -9.29 2.76
C VAL A 183 -24.77 -10.11 3.73
N GLU A 184 -25.96 -9.61 4.04
CA GLU A 184 -26.98 -10.41 4.74
C GLU A 184 -27.74 -11.22 3.71
N VAL A 185 -27.70 -12.55 3.83
CA VAL A 185 -28.33 -13.48 2.89
C VAL A 185 -29.18 -14.51 3.65
N PRO A 186 -30.43 -14.75 3.21
CA PRO A 186 -31.23 -15.87 3.69
C PRO A 186 -30.61 -17.23 3.32
N PHE A 187 -30.75 -18.25 4.17
CA PHE A 187 -30.11 -19.56 3.95
C PHE A 187 -30.45 -20.23 2.62
N ASN A 188 -31.65 -20.01 2.08
CA ASN A 188 -32.08 -20.56 0.78
C ASN A 188 -31.31 -19.97 -0.42
N LEU A 189 -30.70 -18.78 -0.27
CA LEU A 189 -29.93 -18.10 -1.31
C LEU A 189 -28.41 -18.25 -1.13
N LEU A 190 -27.97 -18.93 -0.07
CA LEU A 190 -26.55 -19.08 0.25
C LEU A 190 -25.77 -19.76 -0.88
N GLY A 191 -26.34 -20.81 -1.49
CA GLY A 191 -25.72 -21.50 -2.62
C GLY A 191 -25.52 -20.60 -3.85
N ALA A 192 -26.50 -19.75 -4.15
CA ALA A 192 -26.41 -18.79 -5.26
C ALA A 192 -25.35 -17.72 -4.99
N LEU A 193 -25.26 -17.22 -3.75
CA LEU A 193 -24.21 -16.30 -3.33
C LEU A 193 -22.82 -16.91 -3.51
N TYR A 194 -22.59 -18.12 -2.99
CA TYR A 194 -21.27 -18.79 -3.08
C TYR A 194 -20.81 -18.97 -4.53
N HIS A 195 -21.73 -19.31 -5.43
CA HIS A 195 -21.42 -19.43 -6.85
C HIS A 195 -20.95 -18.09 -7.45
N GLN A 196 -21.57 -16.98 -7.07
CA GLN A 196 -21.13 -15.64 -7.50
C GLN A 196 -19.77 -15.27 -6.88
N LEU A 197 -19.58 -15.51 -5.58
CA LEU A 197 -18.31 -15.20 -4.91
C LEU A 197 -17.12 -15.96 -5.52
N GLN A 198 -17.31 -17.23 -5.87
CA GLN A 198 -16.28 -18.02 -6.55
C GLN A 198 -15.94 -17.48 -7.95
N SER A 199 -16.95 -17.05 -8.71
CA SER A 199 -16.75 -16.51 -10.05
C SER A 199 -15.89 -15.24 -10.06
N PHE A 200 -15.95 -14.44 -8.99
CA PHE A 200 -15.22 -13.17 -8.85
C PHE A 200 -13.90 -13.28 -8.08
N HIS A 201 -13.41 -14.50 -7.80
CA HIS A 201 -12.13 -14.75 -7.11
C HIS A 201 -12.02 -14.04 -5.75
N VAL A 202 -13.11 -14.04 -5.00
CA VAL A 202 -13.22 -13.39 -3.71
C VAL A 202 -12.43 -14.17 -2.64
N GLU A 203 -11.76 -13.46 -1.73
CA GLU A 203 -10.95 -14.03 -0.65
C GLU A 203 -11.57 -13.83 0.74
N ASP A 204 -11.03 -14.53 1.75
CA ASP A 204 -11.39 -14.38 3.17
C ASP A 204 -12.90 -14.51 3.46
N ILE A 205 -13.59 -15.42 2.78
CA ILE A 205 -15.02 -15.64 2.99
C ILE A 205 -15.27 -16.21 4.39
N LYS A 206 -16.00 -15.47 5.22
CA LYS A 206 -16.42 -15.87 6.57
C LYS A 206 -17.92 -15.78 6.69
N GLN A 207 -18.51 -16.81 7.27
CA GLN A 207 -19.95 -16.88 7.56
C GLN A 207 -20.16 -16.71 9.06
N ASP A 208 -21.08 -15.85 9.43
CA ASP A 208 -21.52 -15.67 10.81
C ASP A 208 -22.98 -16.07 10.95
N TYR A 209 -23.23 -17.07 11.80
CA TYR A 209 -24.55 -17.63 12.08
C TYR A 209 -25.24 -16.96 13.28
N ASP A 210 -24.54 -16.11 14.03
CA ASP A 210 -25.03 -15.58 15.32
C ASP A 210 -25.86 -14.30 15.19
N CYS A 211 -25.94 -13.67 14.00
CA CYS A 211 -26.50 -12.33 13.82
C CYS A 211 -27.95 -12.24 13.29
N GLY A 212 -28.70 -13.35 13.14
CA GLY A 212 -30.02 -13.32 12.51
C GLY A 212 -31.19 -13.82 13.36
N LYS A 213 -32.25 -13.01 13.49
CA LYS A 213 -33.61 -13.55 13.58
C LYS A 213 -33.96 -14.21 12.25
N ASP A 214 -34.72 -15.30 12.29
CA ASP A 214 -35.46 -15.88 11.16
C ASP A 214 -34.65 -16.16 9.87
N GLY A 215 -33.64 -17.05 9.94
CA GLY A 215 -33.11 -17.71 8.74
C GLY A 215 -32.16 -16.91 7.85
N ILE A 216 -31.57 -15.83 8.37
CA ILE A 216 -30.61 -14.94 7.68
C ILE A 216 -29.21 -15.12 8.30
N THR A 217 -28.17 -15.15 7.46
CA THR A 217 -26.76 -15.20 7.87
C THR A 217 -25.97 -14.05 7.26
N MET A 218 -24.95 -13.56 7.96
CA MET A 218 -24.02 -12.57 7.45
C MET A 218 -22.83 -13.27 6.80
N VAL A 219 -22.55 -12.94 5.54
CA VAL A 219 -21.35 -13.41 4.84
C VAL A 219 -20.43 -12.23 4.59
N THR A 220 -19.22 -12.29 5.13
CA THR A 220 -18.17 -11.28 4.92
C THR A 220 -17.07 -11.83 4.04
N PHE A 221 -16.50 -10.98 3.19
CA PHE A 221 -15.52 -11.39 2.19
C PHE A 221 -14.71 -10.19 1.67
N LYS A 222 -13.59 -10.44 0.97
CA LYS A 222 -12.75 -9.41 0.36
C LYS A 222 -12.74 -9.53 -1.15
N VAL A 223 -13.10 -8.46 -1.83
CA VAL A 223 -13.13 -8.38 -3.30
C VAL A 223 -12.16 -7.31 -3.81
N ASP A 224 -11.58 -7.50 -4.98
CA ASP A 224 -10.81 -6.45 -5.64
C ASP A 224 -11.68 -5.21 -5.89
N PHE A 225 -11.13 -4.01 -5.64
CA PHE A 225 -11.84 -2.73 -5.78
C PHE A 225 -12.55 -2.59 -7.15
N ASP A 226 -11.91 -3.01 -8.24
CA ASP A 226 -12.45 -2.93 -9.61
C ASP A 226 -13.69 -3.81 -9.84
N HIS A 227 -13.90 -4.81 -8.98
CA HIS A 227 -14.96 -5.81 -9.12
C HIS A 227 -16.12 -5.60 -8.14
N VAL A 228 -16.02 -4.64 -7.22
CA VAL A 228 -17.05 -4.37 -6.20
C VAL A 228 -18.43 -4.14 -6.84
N GLU A 229 -18.53 -3.19 -7.77
CA GLU A 229 -19.81 -2.83 -8.40
C GLU A 229 -20.37 -3.99 -9.24
N LYS A 230 -19.51 -4.64 -10.03
CA LYS A 230 -19.91 -5.78 -10.86
C LYS A 230 -20.41 -6.96 -10.04
N LEU A 231 -19.76 -7.24 -8.90
CA LEU A 231 -20.17 -8.31 -8.00
C LEU A 231 -21.49 -7.98 -7.31
N GLU A 232 -21.67 -6.73 -6.86
CA GLU A 232 -22.94 -6.29 -6.27
C GLU A 232 -24.10 -6.42 -7.26
N ASP A 233 -23.91 -6.00 -8.51
CA ASP A 233 -24.92 -6.15 -9.57
C ASP A 233 -25.18 -7.61 -9.93
N ALA A 234 -24.14 -8.45 -9.98
CA ALA A 234 -24.27 -9.89 -10.21
C ALA A 234 -25.06 -10.57 -9.07
N ILE A 235 -24.78 -10.22 -7.82
CA ILE A 235 -25.52 -10.76 -6.68
C ILE A 235 -26.97 -10.26 -6.69
N LYS A 236 -27.23 -8.97 -6.93
CA LYS A 236 -28.61 -8.42 -6.99
C LYS A 236 -29.45 -8.95 -8.16
N SER A 237 -28.81 -9.39 -9.25
CA SER A 237 -29.51 -9.96 -10.40
C SER A 237 -29.85 -11.44 -10.21
N HIS A 238 -29.01 -12.20 -9.49
CA HIS A 238 -29.18 -13.65 -9.29
C HIS A 238 -29.83 -14.01 -7.95
N CYS A 239 -29.63 -13.19 -6.93
CA CYS A 239 -30.32 -13.27 -5.66
C CYS A 239 -31.34 -12.12 -5.62
N SER A 240 -32.55 -12.38 -5.13
CA SER A 240 -33.65 -11.41 -5.05
C SER A 240 -33.19 -9.99 -4.66
N ARG A 241 -33.86 -8.95 -5.20
CA ARG A 241 -33.46 -7.52 -5.15
C ARG A 241 -33.35 -6.88 -3.75
N GLU A 242 -33.57 -7.62 -2.66
CA GLU A 242 -33.64 -7.12 -1.28
C GLU A 242 -32.44 -7.51 -0.40
N LEU A 243 -31.28 -7.83 -0.99
CA LEU A 243 -30.08 -8.09 -0.19
C LEU A 243 -29.43 -6.79 0.31
N ILE A 244 -29.06 -6.77 1.59
CA ILE A 244 -28.39 -5.64 2.23
C ILE A 244 -26.88 -5.85 2.17
N PHE A 245 -26.17 -4.89 1.57
CA PHE A 245 -24.72 -4.90 1.47
C PHE A 245 -24.09 -3.91 2.43
N TYR A 246 -22.96 -4.31 2.98
CA TYR A 246 -22.11 -3.52 3.86
C TYR A 246 -20.73 -3.38 3.23
N LYS A 247 -20.22 -2.15 3.12
CA LYS A 247 -18.89 -1.83 2.58
C LYS A 247 -18.10 -1.08 3.66
N GLN A 248 -16.80 -1.31 3.74
CA GLN A 248 -15.87 -0.61 4.64
C GLN A 248 -14.91 0.28 3.86
#